data_AF-A0A2D6FMQ1-F1
#
_entry.id   AF-A0A2D6FMQ1-F1
#
_cell.length_a   1.000
_cell.length_b   1.000
_cell.length_c   1.000
_cell.angle_alpha   90.00
_cell.angle_beta   90.00
_cell.angle_gamma   90.00
#
_symmetry.space_group_name_H-M   'P 1'
#
loop_
_entity.id
_entity.type
_entity.pdbx_description
1 polymer ?
#
loop_
_entity_poly.entity_id
_entity_poly.type
_entity_poly.pdbx_seq_one_letter_code
_entity_poly.pdbx_strand_id
1 'polypeptide(L)' 'MRKNIYGGEFHKIVKDTLAKYSTDNQNQGINMTSEAAQDLVAEAIERSIKEKFHIFRINKLYTQD' A
#
# COMPACT_ATOMS: atom_id res chain seq x y z
N MET A 1 -14.11 -6.89 23.60
CA MET A 1 -14.01 -6.96 22.12
C MET A 1 -12.55 -6.79 21.71
N ARG A 2 -11.90 -7.84 21.18
CA ARG A 2 -10.59 -7.67 20.55
C ARG A 2 -10.83 -6.95 19.23
N LYS A 3 -10.43 -5.67 19.13
CA LYS A 3 -10.45 -4.94 17.85
C LYS A 3 -9.60 -5.74 16.85
N ASN A 4 -10.10 -5.93 15.63
CA ASN A 4 -9.31 -6.54 14.57
C ASN A 4 -8.28 -5.49 14.09
N ILE A 5 -7.17 -5.39 14.83
CA ILE A 5 -6.14 -4.35 14.64
C ILE A 5 -5.52 -4.45 13.25
N TYR A 6 -5.33 -5.68 12.74
CA TYR A 6 -4.70 -5.92 11.44
C TYR A 6 -5.56 -5.46 10.24
N GLY A 7 -6.87 -5.72 10.27
CA GLY A 7 -7.78 -5.29 9.20
C GLY A 7 -7.93 -3.77 9.11
N GLY A 8 -7.95 -3.08 10.25
CA GLY A 8 -8.01 -1.62 10.29
C GLY A 8 -6.75 -0.94 9.75
N GLU A 9 -5.57 -1.47 10.09
CA GLU A 9 -4.29 -0.93 9.63
C GLU A 9 -4.07 -1.17 8.13
N PHE A 10 -4.43 -2.35 7.60
CA PHE A 10 -4.37 -2.61 6.16
C PHE A 10 -5.24 -1.61 5.37
N HIS A 11 -6.50 -1.43 5.81
CA HIS A 11 -7.43 -0.52 5.16
C HIS A 11 -6.91 0.93 5.18
N LYS A 12 -6.28 1.33 6.29
CA LYS A 12 -5.66 2.65 6.43
C LYS A 12 -4.53 2.85 5.43
N ILE A 13 -3.61 1.89 5.29
CA ILE A 13 -2.48 1.98 4.34
C ILE A 13 -2.98 2.14 2.90
N VAL A 14 -3.96 1.33 2.50
CA VAL A 14 -4.56 1.41 1.15
C VAL A 14 -5.17 2.80 0.94
N LYS A 15 -5.97 3.28 1.89
CA LYS A 15 -6.64 4.58 1.79
C LYS A 15 -5.66 5.75 1.75
N ASP A 16 -4.65 5.74 2.60
CA ASP A 16 -3.63 6.80 2.68
C ASP A 16 -2.78 6.83 1.39
N THR A 17 -2.45 5.66 0.83
CA THR A 17 -1.70 5.57 -0.43
C THR A 17 -2.53 6.09 -1.60
N LEU A 18 -3.80 5.68 -1.71
CA LEU A 18 -4.70 6.21 -2.75
C LEU A 18 -4.89 7.73 -2.62
N ALA A 19 -5.05 8.25 -1.40
CA ALA A 19 -5.19 9.68 -1.17
C ALA A 19 -3.95 10.45 -1.65
N LYS A 20 -2.74 9.97 -1.31
CA LYS A 20 -1.48 10.57 -1.76
C LYS A 20 -1.39 10.62 -3.28
N TYR A 21 -1.66 9.51 -3.95
CA TYR A 21 -1.55 9.40 -5.42
C TYR A 21 -2.70 10.12 -6.15
N SER A 22 -3.79 10.45 -5.45
CA SER A 22 -4.89 11.25 -6.00
C SER A 22 -4.68 12.76 -5.94
N THR A 23 -3.79 13.27 -5.07
CA THR A 23 -3.66 14.71 -4.81
C THR A 23 -2.27 15.29 -5.07
N ASP A 24 -1.24 14.45 -5.19
CA ASP A 24 0.15 14.92 -5.19
C ASP A 24 0.74 14.91 -6.61
N ASN A 25 0.30 15.86 -7.43
CA ASN A 25 1.08 16.47 -8.51
C ASN A 25 0.24 17.55 -9.21
N GLN A 26 0.42 18.82 -8.81
CA GLN A 26 0.22 20.00 -9.66
C GLN A 26 -0.94 19.92 -10.68
N ASN A 27 -2.18 19.76 -10.21
CA ASN A 27 -3.40 19.72 -11.04
C ASN A 27 -3.55 18.56 -12.05
N GLN A 28 -2.74 17.50 -11.96
CA GLN A 28 -2.98 16.27 -12.72
C GLN A 28 -3.02 15.08 -11.76
N GLY A 29 -4.23 14.76 -11.29
CA GLY A 29 -4.47 13.49 -10.62
C GLY A 29 -4.00 12.35 -11.51
N ILE A 30 -3.37 11.33 -10.93
CA ILE A 30 -2.90 10.18 -11.69
C ILE A 30 -4.12 9.52 -12.34
N ASN A 31 -4.05 9.27 -13.64
CA ASN A 31 -5.14 8.63 -14.34
C ASN A 31 -5.23 7.15 -13.92
N MET A 32 -6.06 6.88 -12.92
CA MET A 32 -6.31 5.52 -12.40
C MET A 32 -6.95 4.58 -13.43
N THR A 33 -7.35 5.05 -14.62
CA THR A 33 -7.79 4.16 -15.71
C THR A 33 -6.62 3.63 -16.53
N SER A 34 -5.41 4.16 -16.35
CA SER A 34 -4.20 3.64 -17.00
C SER A 34 -3.65 2.46 -16.20
N GLU A 35 -3.33 1.36 -16.88
CA GLU A 35 -2.72 0.17 -16.29
C GLU A 35 -1.40 0.51 -15.59
N ALA A 36 -0.52 1.29 -16.23
CA ALA A 36 0.74 1.73 -15.65
C ALA A 36 0.57 2.54 -14.36
N ALA A 37 -0.51 3.33 -14.25
CA ALA A 37 -0.83 4.04 -13.03
C ALA A 37 -1.34 3.12 -11.92
N GLN A 38 -2.14 2.11 -12.27
CA GLN A 38 -2.62 1.11 -11.33
C GLN A 38 -1.45 0.28 -10.78
N ASP A 39 -0.50 -0.12 -11.63
CA ASP A 39 0.70 -0.85 -11.22
C ASP A 39 1.55 -0.03 -10.26
N LEU A 40 1.80 1.24 -10.57
CA LEU A 40 2.54 2.15 -9.69
C LEU A 40 1.91 2.29 -8.30
N VAL A 41 0.57 2.39 -8.24
CA VAL A 41 -0.16 2.47 -6.97
C VAL A 41 -0.14 1.12 -6.25
N ALA A 42 -0.29 0.01 -6.97
CA ALA A 42 -0.26 -1.33 -6.41
C ALA A 42 1.11 -1.63 -5.76
N GLU A 43 2.21 -1.32 -6.44
CA GLU A 43 3.57 -1.47 -5.89
C GLU A 43 3.79 -0.61 -4.64
N ALA A 44 3.26 0.63 -4.64
CA ALA A 44 3.37 1.52 -3.50
C ALA A 44 2.60 1.00 -2.27
N ILE A 45 1.40 0.45 -2.49
CA ILE A 45 0.59 -0.21 -1.46
C ILE A 45 1.34 -1.44 -0.93
N GLU A 46 1.83 -2.30 -1.82
CA GLU A 46 2.53 -3.53 -1.47
C GLU A 46 3.78 -3.25 -0.63
N ARG A 47 4.62 -2.29 -1.04
CA ARG A 47 5.80 -1.86 -0.28
C ARG A 47 5.40 -1.38 1.12
N SER A 48 4.38 -0.54 1.22
CA SER A 48 3.91 0.00 2.51
C SER A 48 3.39 -1.10 3.45
N ILE A 49 2.70 -2.10 2.92
CA ILE A 49 2.25 -3.28 3.67
C ILE A 49 3.45 -4.11 4.13
N LYS A 50 4.39 -4.42 3.24
CA LYS A 50 5.58 -5.23 3.54
C LYS A 50 6.47 -4.57 4.61
N GLU A 51 6.60 -3.25 4.59
CA GLU A 51 7.35 -2.50 5.62
C GLU A 51 6.66 -2.53 6.99
N LYS A 52 5.34 -2.42 7.01
CA LYS A 52 4.53 -2.29 8.24
C LYS A 52 4.26 -3.63 8.92
N PHE A 53 3.91 -4.66 8.16
CA PHE A 53 3.52 -5.96 8.73
C PHE A 53 4.71 -6.90 8.84
N HIS A 54 5.03 -7.29 10.08
CA HIS A 54 6.18 -8.16 10.38
C HIS A 54 6.09 -9.56 9.75
N ILE A 55 4.90 -10.04 9.39
CA ILE A 55 4.73 -11.36 8.74
C ILE A 55 5.50 -11.45 7.41
N PHE A 56 5.59 -10.35 6.67
CA PHE A 56 6.38 -10.29 5.43
C PHE A 56 7.88 -10.13 5.69
N ARG A 57 8.26 -9.51 6.80
CA ARG A 57 9.66 -9.44 7.27
C ARG A 57 10.19 -10.81 7.71
N ILE A 58 9.35 -11.57 8.42
CA ILE A 58 9.67 -12.94 8.83
C ILE A 58 9.83 -13.82 7.59
N ASN A 59 8.88 -13.78 6.64
CA ASN A 59 9.04 -14.52 5.38
C ASN A 59 10.34 -14.14 4.67
N LYS A 60 10.71 -12.85 4.55
CA LYS A 60 11.99 -12.45 3.94
C LYS A 60 13.23 -13.08 4.61
N LEU A 61 13.26 -13.13 5.95
CA LEU A 61 14.35 -13.77 6.70
C LEU A 61 14.44 -15.29 6.46
N TYR A 62 13.31 -15.94 6.17
CA TYR A 62 13.24 -17.38 5.92
C TYR A 62 13.29 -17.78 4.44
N THR A 63 13.08 -16.84 3.51
CA THR A 63 12.94 -17.14 2.07
C THR A 63 13.99 -16.47 1.15
N GLN A 64 14.90 -15.65 1.68
CA GLN A 64 16.04 -15.07 0.92
C GLN A 64 15.65 -14.41 -0.43
N ASP A 65 14.58 -13.62 -0.46
CA ASP A 65 14.35 -12.63 -1.52
C ASP A 65 15.03 -11.29 -1.19
#